data_AF-A0A1B6MA83-F1
#
_entry.id   AF-A0A1B6MA83-F1
#
_cell.length_a   1.000
_cell.length_b   1.000
_cell.length_c   1.000
_cell.angle_alpha   90.00
_cell.angle_beta   90.00
_cell.angle_gamma   90.00
#
_symmetry.space_group_name_H-M   'P 1'
#
loop_
_entity.id
_entity.type
_entity.pdbx_description
1 polymer ?
#
loop_
_entity_poly.entity_id
_entity_poly.type
_entity_poly.pdbx_seq_one_letter_code
_entity_poly.pdbx_strand_id
1 'polypeptide(L)'
;MSGKDRLAIFPSRGAQTLMKSRLKGAQKGHSLLKKKADALQMRFRLILGKIIETKTLMGEVMKEAAFSLAEAKFTTGDFNQVVLQNVTKAQIKVRTKKDNVAGVTLPVFESYQDGTDTYELAGLARGGQQLAK
;
A
#
# COMPACT_ATOMS: atom_id res chain seq x y z
N MET A 1 39.58 28.93 -0.30
CA MET A 1 38.29 28.18 -0.20
C MET A 1 37.41 28.63 0.98
N SER A 2 37.36 29.90 1.39
CA SER A 2 36.71 30.31 2.67
C SER A 2 35.50 31.26 2.54
N GLY A 3 35.12 31.64 1.31
CA GLY A 3 34.02 32.60 1.09
C GLY A 3 32.61 32.01 1.20
N LYS A 4 32.45 30.68 1.08
CA LYS A 4 31.14 30.00 1.06
C LYS A 4 30.73 29.40 2.41
N ASP A 5 31.65 29.31 3.37
CA ASP A 5 31.41 28.70 4.69
C ASP A 5 30.75 29.67 5.69
N ARG A 6 30.69 30.96 5.34
CA ARG A 6 30.15 32.02 6.18
C ARG A 6 29.04 32.75 5.46
N LEU A 7 28.01 33.13 6.22
CA LEU A 7 26.93 33.96 5.71
C LEU A 7 27.45 35.36 5.40
N ALA A 8 27.09 35.90 4.24
CA ALA A 8 27.39 37.27 3.85
C ALA A 8 26.52 38.24 4.66
N ILE A 9 26.96 38.55 5.89
CA ILE A 9 26.26 39.48 6.79
C ILE A 9 27.26 40.47 7.40
N PHE A 10 26.87 41.74 7.43
CA PHE A 10 27.70 42.78 8.03
C PHE A 10 27.84 42.54 9.54
N PRO A 11 29.06 42.54 10.12
CA PRO A 11 29.26 42.30 11.54
C PRO A 11 28.70 43.43 12.41
N SER A 12 27.48 43.26 12.93
CA SER A 12 26.83 44.17 13.87
C SER A 12 26.23 43.43 15.08
N ARG A 13 25.97 44.15 16.18
CA ARG A 13 25.31 43.58 17.36
C ARG A 13 23.91 43.04 17.03
N GLY A 14 23.16 43.72 16.16
CA GLY A 14 21.86 43.24 15.67
C GLY A 14 21.98 41.95 14.85
N ALA A 15 22.96 41.89 13.95
CA ALA A 15 23.25 40.68 13.17
C ALA A 15 23.62 39.48 14.07
N GLN A 16 24.38 39.71 15.14
CA GLN A 16 24.73 38.65 16.10
C GLN A 16 23.49 38.05 16.77
N THR A 17 22.55 38.90 17.23
CA THR A 17 21.29 38.44 17.84
C THR A 17 20.44 37.65 16.84
N LEU A 18 20.33 38.13 15.59
CA LEU A 18 19.63 37.43 14.52
C LEU A 18 20.25 36.05 14.27
N MET A 19 21.57 35.95 14.14
CA MET A 19 22.27 34.68 13.91
C MET A 19 22.12 33.69 15.06
N LYS A 20 22.15 34.18 16.32
CA LYS A 20 21.88 33.32 17.50
C LYS A 20 20.45 32.76 17.48
N SER A 21 19.46 33.59 17.13
CA SER A 21 18.07 33.12 17.00
C SER A 21 17.92 32.09 15.86
N ARG A 22 18.56 32.33 14.71
CA ARG A 22 18.57 31.44 13.55
C ARG A 22 19.21 30.11 13.88
N LEU A 23 20.34 30.12 14.60
CA LEU A 23 21.01 28.91 15.05
C LEU A 23 20.12 28.09 15.97
N LYS A 24 19.49 28.70 16.98
CA LYS A 24 18.59 28.02 17.90
C LYS A 24 17.37 27.44 17.18
N GLY A 25 16.79 28.20 16.23
CA GLY A 25 15.71 27.74 15.36
C GLY A 25 16.11 26.54 14.49
N ALA A 26 17.30 26.60 13.87
CA ALA A 26 17.84 25.52 13.06
C ALA A 26 18.13 24.25 13.88
N GLN A 27 18.71 24.39 15.08
CA GLN A 27 18.95 23.28 16.00
C GLN A 27 17.63 22.58 16.38
N LYS A 28 16.59 23.35 16.72
CA LYS A 28 15.26 22.81 17.02
C LYS A 28 14.61 22.18 15.78
N GLY A 29 14.67 22.84 14.63
CA GLY A 29 14.13 22.34 13.37
C GLY A 29 14.78 21.02 12.95
N HIS A 30 16.10 20.91 13.06
CA HIS A 30 16.81 19.66 12.80
C HIS A 30 16.35 18.53 13.73
N SER A 31 16.23 18.79 15.03
CA SER A 31 15.71 17.82 16.01
C SER A 31 14.30 17.35 15.66
N LEU A 32 13.41 18.25 15.26
CA LEU A 32 12.04 17.92 14.84
C LEU A 32 12.01 17.08 13.56
N LEU A 33 12.82 17.45 12.57
CA LEU A 33 12.91 16.70 11.30
C LEU A 33 13.52 15.31 11.52
N LYS A 34 14.51 15.18 12.41
CA LYS A 34 15.09 13.89 12.76
C LYS A 34 14.04 12.98 13.42
N LYS A 35 13.26 13.49 14.37
CA LYS A 35 12.14 12.75 14.97
C LYS A 35 11.09 12.32 13.94
N LYS A 36 10.75 13.19 12.98
CA LYS A 36 9.85 12.85 11.87
C LYS A 36 10.44 11.73 11.00
N ALA A 37 11.72 11.83 10.64
CA ALA A 37 12.41 10.83 9.83
C ALA A 37 12.46 9.47 10.53
N ASP A 38 12.73 9.45 11.84
CA ASP A 38 12.78 8.21 12.63
C ASP A 38 11.40 7.52 12.70
N ALA A 39 10.32 8.29 12.90
CA ALA A 39 8.96 7.77 12.88
C ALA A 39 8.58 7.19 11.50
N LEU A 40 8.93 7.88 10.42
CA LEU A 40 8.71 7.40 9.06
C LEU A 40 9.52 6.12 8.77
N GLN A 41 10.77 6.07 9.19
CA GLN A 41 11.63 4.91 9.00
C GLN A 41 11.13 3.69 9.78
N MET A 42 10.63 3.90 11.00
CA MET A 42 9.98 2.85 11.78
C MET A 42 8.75 2.30 11.04
N ARG A 43 7.85 3.18 10.58
CA ARG A 43 6.65 2.76 9.83
C ARG A 43 7.01 2.03 8.54
N PHE A 44 8.02 2.52 7.82
CA PHE A 44 8.54 1.87 6.62
C PHE A 44 9.01 0.44 6.89
N ARG A 45 9.80 0.23 7.95
CA ARG A 45 10.27 -1.12 8.34
C ARG A 45 9.11 -2.05 8.72
N LEU A 46 8.12 -1.54 9.45
CA LEU A 46 6.92 -2.32 9.79
C LEU A 46 6.13 -2.73 8.54
N ILE A 47 5.98 -1.82 7.57
CA ILE A 47 5.32 -2.12 6.30
C ILE A 47 6.13 -3.13 5.50
N LEU A 48 7.45 -2.99 5.44
CA LEU A 48 8.33 -3.92 4.72
C LEU A 48 8.23 -5.35 5.28
N GLY A 49 8.26 -5.51 6.61
CA GLY A 49 8.07 -6.82 7.24
C GLY A 49 6.74 -7.46 6.84
N LYS A 50 5.64 -6.70 6.97
CA LYS A 50 4.31 -7.15 6.55
C LYS A 50 4.22 -7.51 5.07
N ILE A 51 4.89 -6.76 4.20
CA ILE A 51 4.91 -7.06 2.75
C ILE A 51 5.58 -8.41 2.48
N ILE A 52 6.68 -8.71 3.16
CA ILE A 52 7.39 -9.98 2.97
C ILE A 52 6.50 -11.15 3.43
N GLU A 53 5.94 -11.06 4.63
CA GLU A 53 5.03 -12.07 5.19
C GLU A 53 3.79 -12.28 4.31
N THR A 54 3.18 -11.19 3.85
CA THR A 54 1.99 -11.26 2.98
C THR A 54 2.34 -11.83 1.62
N LYS A 55 3.54 -11.53 1.08
CA LYS A 55 3.97 -12.05 -0.22
C LYS A 55 4.22 -13.56 -0.17
N THR A 56 4.77 -14.09 0.92
CA THR A 56 4.94 -15.53 1.09
C THR A 56 3.60 -16.22 1.21
N LEU A 57 2.69 -15.70 2.04
CA LEU A 57 1.32 -16.20 2.17
C LEU A 57 0.56 -16.17 0.84
N MET A 58 0.71 -15.09 0.07
CA MET A 58 0.10 -14.95 -1.26
C MET A 58 0.58 -16.06 -2.22
N GLY A 59 1.84 -16.48 -2.12
CA GLY A 59 2.37 -17.59 -2.92
C GLY A 59 1.68 -18.91 -2.62
N GLU A 60 1.40 -19.19 -1.35
CA GLU A 60 0.67 -20.38 -0.91
C GLU A 60 -0.80 -20.34 -1.36
N VAL A 61 -1.48 -19.22 -1.13
CA VAL A 61 -2.89 -19.03 -1.56
C VAL A 61 -3.02 -19.11 -3.08
N MET A 62 -2.07 -18.56 -3.84
CA MET A 62 -2.08 -18.68 -5.31
C MET A 62 -1.86 -20.12 -5.77
N LYS A 63 -1.03 -20.90 -5.07
CA LYS A 63 -0.81 -22.31 -5.37
C LYS A 63 -2.08 -23.13 -5.13
N GLU A 64 -2.77 -22.88 -4.01
CA GLU A 64 -4.06 -23.50 -3.70
C GLU A 64 -5.13 -23.12 -4.74
N ALA A 65 -5.26 -21.83 -5.06
CA ALA A 65 -6.21 -21.37 -6.08
C ALA A 65 -5.94 -21.97 -7.47
N ALA A 66 -4.67 -22.12 -7.86
CA ALA A 66 -4.29 -22.78 -9.11
C ALA A 66 -4.67 -24.28 -9.11
N PHE A 67 -4.55 -24.94 -7.96
CA PHE A 67 -4.97 -26.32 -7.79
C PHE A 67 -6.50 -26.46 -7.86
N SER A 68 -7.26 -25.62 -7.16
CA SER A 68 -8.73 -25.60 -7.24
C SER A 68 -9.23 -25.32 -8.66
N LEU A 69 -8.53 -24.46 -9.42
CA LEU A 69 -8.83 -24.23 -10.83
C LEU A 69 -8.62 -25.50 -11.66
N ALA A 70 -7.57 -26.28 -11.40
CA ALA A 70 -7.32 -27.55 -12.08
C ALA A 70 -8.40 -28.60 -11.76
N GLU A 71 -8.84 -28.70 -10.51
CA GLU A 71 -9.95 -29.58 -10.11
C GLU A 71 -11.27 -29.20 -10.80
N ALA A 72 -11.56 -27.90 -10.86
CA ALA A 72 -12.72 -27.39 -11.58
C ALA A 72 -12.65 -27.74 -13.09
N LYS A 73 -11.46 -27.59 -13.71
CA LYS A 73 -11.25 -27.96 -15.12
C LYS A 73 -11.37 -29.46 -15.36
N PHE A 74 -10.92 -30.28 -14.42
CA PHE A 74 -11.03 -31.73 -14.53
C PHE A 74 -12.50 -32.20 -14.49
N THR A 75 -13.30 -31.61 -13.62
CA THR A 75 -14.71 -31.99 -13.43
C THR A 75 -15.65 -31.44 -14.51
N THR A 76 -15.46 -30.18 -14.91
CA THR A 76 -16.39 -29.48 -15.82
C THR A 76 -15.87 -29.27 -17.24
N GLY A 77 -14.60 -29.61 -17.52
CA GLY A 77 -13.95 -29.34 -18.81
C GLY A 77 -13.51 -27.89 -18.95
N ASP A 78 -13.44 -27.38 -20.18
CA ASP A 78 -12.99 -26.02 -20.45
C ASP A 78 -14.11 -24.99 -20.31
N PHE A 79 -14.16 -24.28 -19.17
CA PHE A 79 -15.11 -23.21 -18.90
C PHE A 79 -14.54 -21.79 -19.11
N ASN A 80 -13.30 -21.66 -19.63
CA ASN A 80 -12.65 -20.35 -19.76
C ASN A 80 -13.44 -19.43 -20.70
N GLN A 81 -13.94 -19.96 -21.81
CA GLN A 81 -14.72 -19.17 -22.79
C GLN A 81 -16.00 -18.63 -22.18
N VAL A 82 -16.71 -19.44 -21.39
CA VAL A 82 -17.97 -19.05 -20.72
C VAL A 82 -17.71 -17.93 -19.71
N VAL A 83 -16.64 -18.03 -18.93
CA VAL A 83 -16.29 -16.98 -17.95
C VAL A 83 -15.92 -15.68 -18.66
N LEU A 84 -15.08 -15.74 -19.70
CA LEU A 84 -14.63 -14.55 -20.43
C LEU A 84 -15.75 -13.84 -21.20
N GLN A 85 -16.72 -14.58 -21.72
CA GLN A 85 -17.87 -14.01 -22.44
C GLN A 85 -18.89 -13.37 -21.49
N ASN A 86 -19.01 -13.85 -20.25
CA ASN A 86 -20.00 -13.38 -19.28
C ASN A 86 -19.50 -12.24 -18.36
N VAL A 87 -18.43 -11.52 -18.75
CA VAL A 87 -17.91 -10.38 -17.97
C VAL A 87 -18.69 -9.10 -18.32
N THR A 88 -19.42 -8.54 -17.35
CA THR A 88 -20.17 -7.29 -17.53
C THR A 88 -19.70 -6.18 -16.60
N LYS A 89 -19.94 -6.34 -15.29
CA LYS A 89 -19.51 -5.42 -14.23
C LYS A 89 -18.69 -6.17 -13.19
N ALA A 90 -17.68 -5.50 -12.64
CA ALA A 90 -16.89 -6.04 -11.54
C ALA A 90 -17.73 -6.06 -10.26
N GLN A 91 -17.83 -7.24 -9.63
CA GLN A 91 -18.48 -7.43 -8.33
C GLN A 91 -17.62 -6.86 -7.19
N ILE A 92 -16.29 -7.04 -7.24
CA ILE A 92 -15.36 -6.50 -6.24
C ILE A 92 -14.67 -5.28 -6.85
N LYS A 93 -14.77 -4.14 -6.17
CA LYS A 93 -14.14 -2.88 -6.55
C LYS A 93 -13.22 -2.38 -5.45
N VAL A 94 -12.36 -1.42 -5.80
CA VAL A 94 -11.39 -0.83 -4.86
C VAL A 94 -11.68 0.65 -4.70
N ARG A 95 -11.66 1.13 -3.45
CA ARG A 95 -11.71 2.55 -3.12
C ARG A 95 -10.38 2.99 -2.49
N THR A 96 -10.03 4.26 -2.69
CA THR A 96 -8.86 4.84 -2.05
C THR A 96 -9.27 5.64 -0.81
N LYS A 97 -8.51 5.44 0.27
CA LYS A 97 -8.56 6.18 1.52
C LYS A 97 -7.21 6.85 1.74
N LYS A 98 -7.20 7.97 2.46
CA LYS A 98 -5.97 8.68 2.82
C LYS A 98 -5.63 8.37 4.27
N ASP A 99 -4.43 7.85 4.52
CA ASP A 99 -3.86 7.65 5.85
C ASP A 99 -2.72 8.65 6.07
N ASN A 100 -2.55 9.18 7.27
CA ASN A 100 -1.50 10.16 7.56
C ASN A 100 -0.52 9.62 8.58
N VAL A 101 0.74 9.49 8.16
CA VAL A 101 1.85 9.06 9.02
C VAL A 101 2.84 10.21 9.15
N ALA A 102 2.96 10.76 10.36
CA ALA A 102 3.93 11.80 10.70
C ALA A 102 3.90 13.03 9.75
N GLY A 103 2.72 13.37 9.23
CA GLY A 103 2.53 14.48 8.29
C GLY A 103 2.83 14.12 6.83
N VAL A 104 2.89 12.84 6.49
CA VAL A 104 2.94 12.31 5.12
C VAL A 104 1.64 11.57 4.85
N THR A 105 0.93 11.95 3.78
CA THR A 105 -0.33 11.31 3.40
C THR A 105 -0.05 10.12 2.47
N LEU A 106 -0.51 8.94 2.85
CA LEU A 106 -0.39 7.68 2.11
C LEU A 106 -1.77 7.28 1.55
N PRO A 107 -1.88 6.92 0.26
CA PRO A 107 -3.09 6.29 -0.27
C PRO A 107 -3.14 4.83 0.20
N VAL A 108 -4.28 4.43 0.77
CA VAL A 108 -4.58 3.06 1.20
C VAL A 108 -5.78 2.57 0.41
N PHE A 109 -5.74 1.33 -0.05
CA PHE A 109 -6.81 0.72 -0.82
C PHE A 109 -7.69 -0.14 0.09
N GLU A 110 -9.01 -0.01 -0.07
CA GLU A 110 -10.01 -0.86 0.60
C GLU A 110 -10.88 -1.51 -0.48
N SER A 111 -11.05 -2.83 -0.42
CA SER A 111 -11.98 -3.53 -1.30
C SER A 111 -13.42 -3.36 -0.80
N TYR A 112 -14.36 -3.25 -1.72
CA TYR A 112 -15.80 -3.27 -1.44
C TYR A 112 -16.51 -4.11 -2.49
N GLN A 113 -17.59 -4.77 -2.09
CA GLN A 113 -18.45 -5.51 -2.99
C GLN A 113 -19.57 -4.59 -3.47
N ASP A 114 -19.76 -4.55 -4.78
CA ASP A 114 -20.74 -3.71 -5.47
C ASP A 114 -21.57 -4.59 -6.42
N GLY A 115 -22.69 -5.10 -5.88
CA GLY A 115 -23.71 -5.84 -6.64
C GLY A 115 -23.80 -7.34 -6.34
N THR A 116 -24.77 -7.96 -7.02
CA THR A 116 -25.11 -9.39 -6.98
C THR A 116 -24.17 -10.25 -7.83
N ASP A 117 -24.00 -11.52 -7.44
CA ASP A 117 -23.12 -12.48 -8.11
C ASP A 117 -23.68 -12.88 -9.48
N THR A 118 -22.89 -12.65 -10.54
CA THR A 118 -23.29 -12.94 -11.93
C THR A 118 -23.11 -14.41 -12.31
N TYR A 119 -22.32 -15.17 -11.55
CA TYR A 119 -21.95 -16.54 -11.91
C TYR A 119 -22.86 -17.62 -11.30
N GLU A 120 -23.77 -17.24 -10.40
CA GLU A 120 -24.75 -18.14 -9.79
C GLU A 120 -25.71 -18.74 -10.84
N LEU A 121 -26.03 -17.97 -11.89
CA LEU A 121 -26.90 -18.38 -13.01
C LEU A 121 -26.18 -19.16 -14.13
N ALA A 122 -24.85 -19.15 -14.17
CA ALA A 122 -24.08 -19.77 -15.26
C ALA A 122 -23.84 -21.29 -15.08
N GLY A 123 -24.41 -21.91 -14.04
CA GLY A 123 -24.22 -23.34 -13.74
C GLY A 123 -22.81 -23.72 -13.26
N LEU A 124 -21.84 -22.80 -13.34
CA LEU A 124 -20.48 -22.94 -12.85
C LEU A 124 -20.41 -23.06 -11.31
N ALA A 125 -21.37 -22.46 -10.60
CA ALA A 125 -21.50 -22.62 -9.15
C ALA A 125 -21.89 -24.06 -8.72
N ARG A 126 -22.49 -24.86 -9.62
CA ARG A 126 -22.96 -26.22 -9.31
C ARG A 126 -21.89 -27.31 -9.48
N GLY A 127 -20.81 -27.03 -10.22
CA GLY A 127 -19.66 -27.94 -10.33
C GLY A 127 -18.89 -28.08 -9.01
N GLY A 128 -18.73 -26.98 -8.27
CA GLY A 128 -18.13 -26.99 -6.92
C GLY A 128 -19.01 -27.60 -5.83
N GLN A 129 -20.33 -27.61 -6.02
CA GLN A 129 -21.28 -28.22 -5.07
C GLN A 129 -21.20 -29.76 -5.04
N GLN A 130 -20.68 -30.41 -6.09
CA GLN A 130 -20.46 -31.86 -6.08
C GLN A 130 -19.17 -32.29 -5.36
N LEU A 131 -18.20 -31.39 -5.19
CA LEU A 131 -16.95 -31.66 -4.47
C LEU A 131 -17.08 -31.53 -2.95
N ALA A 132 -18.17 -30.92 -2.45
CA ALA A 132 -18.42 -30.69 -1.02
C ALA A 132 -19.22 -31.82 -0.34
N LYS A 133 -19.23 -33.03 -0.90
CA LYS A 133 -19.94 -34.20 -0.37
C LYS A 133 -18.99 -35.33 0.00
#